data_AF-A0A503SS03-F1
#
_entry.id   AF-A0A503SS03-F1
#
_cell.length_a   1.000
_cell.length_b   1.000
_cell.length_c   1.000
_cell.angle_alpha   90.00
_cell.angle_beta   90.00
_cell.angle_gamma   90.00
#
_symmetry.space_group_name_H-M   'P 1'
#
loop_
_entity.id
_entity.type
_entity.pdbx_description
1 polymer ?
#
loop_
_entity_poly.entity_id
_entity_poly.type
_entity_poly.pdbx_seq_one_letter_code
_entity_poly.pdbx_strand_id
1 'polypeptide(L)'
;MRLRSVPLGVVALLGLLVAVMALTVSARSFAAPSAVPAWLQAHVGDGDGQISQVVLERARALYLKKVAQGAVRNPCYFAMDATRPGDLGNGVLGRRYYVVCEASQSFRAISSGHGGGRNLKGTVDFSNGRRCARNFGNAMDSELTAGGAYMTREAKTSFKGFYRTAAKQDVAFQRTFIQFDGEGEAANARQRVIGGHAAQVLRGMCLRKSPKSSYADHDGMVPFGKLVDYAGGRSNGCTSWSPTDAAQLIAMVKDNPTTLYIYPESRDIAAVAGSHSSSGTYWNASCLKEIGTPKFWPRKTLEPVIAQYKKDHPAPPAQPLPICKEP
;
A
#
# COMPACT_ATOMS: atom_id res chain seq x y z
N MET A 1 56.37 46.59 -43.75
CA MET A 1 56.07 45.23 -43.23
C MET A 1 56.28 45.19 -41.73
N ARG A 2 55.21 44.96 -40.95
CA ARG A 2 55.16 44.10 -39.75
C ARG A 2 53.76 44.21 -39.13
N LEU A 3 52.86 43.35 -39.60
CA LEU A 3 51.57 43.06 -38.97
C LEU A 3 51.86 42.31 -37.66
N ARG A 4 51.35 42.79 -36.52
CA ARG A 4 51.39 42.06 -35.25
C ARG A 4 50.14 41.18 -35.16
N SER A 5 50.36 39.88 -35.20
CA SER A 5 49.37 38.82 -34.98
C SER A 5 49.02 38.75 -33.49
N VAL A 6 47.72 38.83 -33.18
CA VAL A 6 47.18 38.54 -31.84
C VAL A 6 46.94 37.03 -31.75
N PRO A 7 47.37 36.34 -30.67
CA PRO A 7 47.20 34.90 -30.55
C PRO A 7 45.73 34.54 -30.30
N LEU A 8 45.14 33.77 -31.20
CA LEU A 8 43.75 33.26 -31.13
C LEU A 8 43.45 32.38 -29.89
N GLY A 9 44.44 32.04 -29.06
CA GLY A 9 44.29 31.13 -27.92
C GLY A 9 43.61 31.73 -26.69
N VAL A 10 43.61 33.06 -26.52
CA VAL A 10 43.05 33.70 -25.30
C VAL A 10 41.56 33.96 -25.41
N VAL A 11 41.03 34.16 -26.63
CA VAL A 11 39.60 34.42 -26.86
C VAL A 11 38.76 33.16 -26.67
N ALA A 12 39.33 31.97 -26.90
CA ALA A 12 38.62 30.69 -26.76
C ALA A 12 38.38 30.28 -25.29
N LEU A 13 39.25 30.65 -24.35
CA LEU A 13 39.08 30.29 -22.93
C LEU A 13 38.07 31.20 -22.20
N LEU A 14 37.94 32.48 -22.57
CA LEU A 14 36.95 33.38 -21.99
C LEU A 14 35.53 33.12 -22.49
N GLY A 15 35.36 32.63 -23.72
CA GLY A 15 34.05 32.21 -24.24
C GLY A 15 33.50 30.96 -23.54
N LEU A 16 34.38 30.03 -23.15
CA LEU A 16 33.98 28.78 -22.49
C LEU A 16 33.58 28.98 -21.02
N LEU A 17 34.15 29.98 -20.33
CA LEU A 17 33.79 30.32 -18.95
C LEU A 17 32.42 31.01 -18.82
N VAL A 18 31.99 31.77 -19.84
CA VAL A 18 30.65 32.38 -19.88
C VAL A 18 29.55 31.36 -20.22
N ALA A 19 29.87 30.33 -21.02
CA ALA A 19 28.94 29.24 -21.34
C ALA A 19 28.66 28.30 -20.15
N VAL A 20 29.60 28.16 -19.21
CA VAL A 20 29.43 27.30 -18.01
C VAL A 20 28.65 28.01 -16.89
N MET A 21 28.69 29.35 -16.81
CA MET A 21 27.90 30.11 -15.83
C MET A 21 26.42 30.31 -16.23
N ALA A 22 26.05 30.05 -17.49
CA ALA A 22 24.67 30.12 -17.96
C ALA A 22 23.85 28.82 -17.72
N LEU A 23 24.48 27.73 -17.25
CA LEU A 23 23.82 26.45 -16.97
C LEU A 23 23.49 26.23 -15.48
N THR A 24 23.77 27.20 -14.60
CA THR A 24 23.47 27.11 -13.16
C THR A 24 22.23 27.88 -12.72
N VAL A 25 21.41 28.37 -13.66
CA VAL A 25 20.16 29.06 -13.34
C VAL A 25 18.96 28.12 -13.51
N SER A 26 18.24 27.97 -12.40
CA SER A 26 16.96 27.26 -12.24
C SER A 26 17.03 25.76 -12.00
N ALA A 27 17.67 25.37 -10.90
CA ALA A 27 16.94 24.50 -9.98
C ALA A 27 15.66 25.26 -9.61
N ARG A 28 14.57 25.00 -10.35
CA ARG A 28 13.25 25.53 -10.00
C ARG A 28 13.01 25.08 -8.57
N SER A 29 13.02 26.03 -7.63
CA SER A 29 12.34 25.84 -6.36
C SER A 29 10.96 25.36 -6.74
N PHE A 30 10.66 24.10 -6.41
CA PHE A 30 9.30 23.63 -6.41
C PHE A 30 8.55 24.63 -5.54
N ALA A 31 7.60 25.36 -6.14
CA ALA A 31 6.71 26.21 -5.39
C ALA A 31 6.25 25.41 -4.16
N ALA A 32 6.39 26.00 -2.97
CA ALA A 32 5.91 25.39 -1.74
C ALA A 32 4.52 24.81 -2.03
N PRO A 33 4.22 23.56 -1.60
CA PRO A 33 2.90 22.99 -1.79
C PRO A 33 1.89 24.06 -1.39
N SER A 34 0.90 24.34 -2.25
CA SER A 34 -0.17 25.27 -1.89
C SER A 34 -0.62 24.91 -0.48
N ALA A 35 -0.63 25.89 0.43
CA ALA A 35 -0.82 25.63 1.85
C ALA A 35 -2.03 24.70 2.08
N VAL A 36 -1.89 23.76 3.01
CA VAL A 36 -2.99 22.85 3.37
C VAL A 36 -4.24 23.69 3.67
N PRO A 37 -5.38 23.46 3.00
CA PRO A 37 -6.58 24.26 3.25
C PRO A 37 -6.99 24.24 4.73
N ALA A 38 -7.49 25.36 5.25
CA ALA A 38 -7.80 25.50 6.67
C ALA A 38 -8.75 24.42 7.22
N TRP A 39 -9.75 24.01 6.44
CA TRP A 39 -10.67 22.93 6.82
C TRP A 39 -9.94 21.58 7.00
N LEU A 40 -8.92 21.32 6.18
CA LEU A 40 -8.14 20.08 6.20
C LEU A 40 -7.10 20.11 7.33
N GLN A 41 -6.61 21.30 7.68
CA GLN A 41 -5.67 21.49 8.79
C GLN A 41 -6.21 20.95 10.12
N ALA A 42 -7.53 21.02 10.35
CA ALA A 42 -8.18 20.47 11.54
C ALA A 42 -8.03 18.93 11.68
N HIS A 43 -7.72 18.23 10.58
CA HIS A 43 -7.52 16.79 10.55
C HIS A 43 -6.04 16.39 10.61
N VAL A 44 -5.13 17.36 10.59
CA VAL A 44 -3.69 17.10 10.63
C VAL A 44 -3.25 16.84 12.06
N GLY A 45 -2.52 15.74 12.27
CA GLY A 45 -1.94 15.38 13.56
C GLY A 45 -1.52 13.91 13.65
N ASP A 46 -0.94 13.56 14.80
CA ASP A 46 -0.38 12.24 15.05
C ASP A 46 -1.27 11.31 15.90
N GLY A 47 -2.47 11.78 16.26
CA GLY A 47 -3.50 11.01 16.97
C GLY A 47 -4.31 10.07 16.07
N ASP A 48 -5.07 9.15 16.69
CA ASP A 48 -5.95 8.25 15.95
C ASP A 48 -7.00 9.02 15.14
N GLY A 49 -7.15 8.66 13.86
CA GLY A 49 -8.06 9.35 12.94
C GLY A 49 -7.54 10.67 12.38
N GLN A 50 -6.36 11.14 12.80
CA GLN A 50 -5.67 12.29 12.20
C GLN A 50 -4.62 11.82 11.19
N ILE A 51 -4.35 12.64 10.18
CA ILE A 51 -3.31 12.38 9.17
C ILE A 51 -2.05 13.18 9.52
N SER A 52 -0.88 12.56 9.55
CA SER A 52 0.35 13.32 9.78
C SER A 52 0.65 14.23 8.60
N GLN A 53 1.30 15.36 8.88
CA GLN A 53 1.60 16.39 7.87
C GLN A 53 2.30 15.79 6.64
N VAL A 54 3.36 15.00 6.86
CA VAL A 54 4.14 14.39 5.77
C VAL A 54 3.32 13.43 4.91
N VAL A 55 2.39 12.68 5.52
CA VAL A 55 1.53 11.72 4.79
C VAL A 55 0.53 12.49 3.95
N LEU A 56 -0.08 13.54 4.49
CA LEU A 56 -1.01 14.40 3.77
C LEU A 56 -0.32 15.10 2.59
N GLU A 57 0.82 15.74 2.83
CA GLU A 57 1.55 16.49 1.81
C GLU A 57 1.93 15.61 0.62
N ARG A 58 2.44 14.39 0.88
CA ARG A 58 2.84 13.46 -0.18
C ARG A 58 1.65 12.87 -0.93
N ALA A 59 0.57 12.54 -0.23
CA ALA A 59 -0.66 12.08 -0.88
C ALA A 59 -1.27 13.17 -1.78
N ARG A 60 -1.35 14.39 -1.28
CA ARG A 60 -1.88 15.54 -2.01
C ARG A 60 -0.99 15.92 -3.20
N ALA A 61 0.33 15.91 -3.02
CA ALA A 61 1.27 16.16 -4.12
C ALA A 61 1.14 15.11 -5.23
N LEU A 62 1.01 13.82 -4.87
CA LEU A 62 0.75 12.75 -5.84
C LEU A 62 -0.56 12.98 -6.59
N TYR A 63 -1.64 13.28 -5.86
CA TYR A 63 -2.96 13.53 -6.46
C TYR A 63 -2.91 14.70 -7.44
N LEU A 64 -2.43 15.87 -7.01
CA LEU A 64 -2.34 17.06 -7.85
C LEU A 64 -1.48 16.83 -9.10
N LYS A 65 -0.36 16.11 -8.95
CA LYS A 65 0.46 15.69 -10.09
C LYS A 65 -0.33 14.83 -11.09
N LYS A 66 -1.12 13.87 -10.62
CA LYS A 66 -1.91 12.98 -11.48
C LYS A 66 -3.12 13.66 -12.12
N VAL A 67 -3.74 14.61 -11.42
CA VAL A 67 -4.77 15.49 -12.00
C VAL A 67 -4.17 16.34 -13.12
N ALA A 68 -3.03 16.99 -12.87
CA ALA A 68 -2.35 17.82 -13.88
C ALA A 68 -1.92 17.01 -15.13
N GLN A 69 -1.62 15.72 -14.95
CA GLN A 69 -1.31 14.79 -16.05
C GLN A 69 -2.56 14.26 -16.78
N GLY A 70 -3.77 14.61 -16.33
CA GLY A 70 -5.03 14.07 -16.86
C GLY A 70 -5.27 12.59 -16.52
N ALA A 71 -4.45 12.00 -15.66
CA ALA A 71 -4.49 10.59 -15.30
C ALA A 71 -5.58 10.27 -14.26
N VAL A 72 -6.01 11.26 -13.49
CA VAL A 72 -7.06 11.13 -12.47
C VAL A 72 -8.07 12.27 -12.62
N ARG A 73 -9.35 11.90 -12.55
CA ARG A 73 -10.50 12.84 -12.51
C ARG A 73 -11.36 12.66 -11.26
N ASN A 74 -11.09 11.63 -10.46
CA ASN A 74 -11.80 11.40 -9.21
C ASN A 74 -11.57 12.58 -8.25
N PRO A 75 -12.61 13.16 -7.63
CA PRO A 75 -12.46 14.32 -6.74
C PRO A 75 -11.80 13.99 -5.40
N CYS A 76 -11.63 12.70 -5.10
CA CYS A 76 -11.06 12.21 -3.85
C CYS A 76 -9.72 11.53 -4.11
N TYR A 77 -8.79 11.61 -3.17
CA TYR A 77 -7.56 10.82 -3.14
C TYR A 77 -7.37 10.12 -1.80
N PHE A 78 -6.52 9.09 -1.80
CA PHE A 78 -6.30 8.25 -0.64
C PHE A 78 -4.89 8.36 -0.09
N ALA A 79 -4.77 8.13 1.21
CA ALA A 79 -3.49 7.99 1.88
C ALA A 79 -3.56 6.84 2.90
N MET A 80 -2.41 6.23 3.20
CA MET A 80 -2.28 5.27 4.29
C MET A 80 -0.99 5.54 5.05
N ASP A 81 -1.07 5.48 6.38
CA ASP A 81 0.09 5.51 7.25
C ASP A 81 0.30 4.14 7.89
N ALA A 82 1.17 3.33 7.30
CA ALA A 82 1.48 2.00 7.79
C ALA A 82 2.41 2.00 9.03
N THR A 83 2.91 3.16 9.46
CA THR A 83 3.69 3.29 10.71
C THR A 83 2.82 3.35 11.95
N ARG A 84 1.52 3.67 11.78
CA ARG A 84 0.55 3.76 12.88
C ARG A 84 0.03 2.40 13.32
N PRO A 85 -0.38 2.29 14.61
CA PRO A 85 -0.95 1.07 15.14
C PRO A 85 -2.22 0.68 14.36
N GLY A 86 -2.30 -0.58 13.91
CA GLY A 86 -3.50 -1.15 13.30
C GLY A 86 -4.52 -1.66 14.33
N ASP A 87 -4.06 -1.90 15.56
CA ASP A 87 -4.83 -2.42 16.69
C ASP A 87 -4.52 -1.55 17.92
N LEU A 88 -5.55 -0.90 18.48
CA LEU A 88 -5.44 -0.04 19.66
C LEU A 88 -5.71 -0.81 20.96
N GLY A 89 -5.99 -2.11 20.88
CA GLY A 89 -6.40 -2.95 22.00
C GLY A 89 -7.92 -3.03 22.15
N ASN A 90 -8.38 -4.03 22.93
CA ASN A 90 -9.80 -4.24 23.28
C ASN A 90 -10.76 -4.29 22.07
N GLY A 91 -10.29 -4.78 20.93
CA GLY A 91 -11.09 -4.87 19.69
C GLY A 91 -11.22 -3.56 18.92
N VAL A 92 -10.58 -2.47 19.36
CA VAL A 92 -10.58 -1.18 18.67
C VAL A 92 -9.47 -1.15 17.62
N LEU A 93 -9.83 -0.89 16.37
CA LEU A 93 -8.88 -0.80 15.26
C LEU A 93 -8.41 0.64 15.06
N GLY A 94 -7.11 0.80 14.81
CA GLY A 94 -6.52 2.11 14.53
C GLY A 94 -6.91 2.63 13.14
N ARG A 95 -7.28 3.90 13.08
CA ARG A 95 -7.64 4.61 11.85
C ARG A 95 -6.39 5.20 11.22
N ARG A 96 -5.95 4.59 10.12
CA ARG A 96 -4.67 4.89 9.45
C ARG A 96 -4.74 4.88 7.93
N TYR A 97 -5.95 4.81 7.38
CA TYR A 97 -6.23 4.99 5.97
C TYR A 97 -7.19 6.16 5.83
N TYR A 98 -6.90 7.06 4.91
CA TYR A 98 -7.54 8.36 4.82
C TYR A 98 -8.12 8.54 3.43
N VAL A 99 -9.35 9.04 3.38
CA VAL A 99 -10.03 9.47 2.17
C VAL A 99 -10.20 10.98 2.27
N VAL A 100 -9.68 11.70 1.29
CA VAL A 100 -9.71 13.17 1.27
C VAL A 100 -10.32 13.62 -0.04
N CYS A 101 -11.39 14.41 0.00
CA CYS A 101 -12.01 15.02 -1.17
C CYS A 101 -12.05 16.53 -0.98
N GLU A 102 -11.12 17.25 -1.60
CA GLU A 102 -10.93 18.69 -1.32
C GLU A 102 -12.09 19.55 -1.81
N ALA A 103 -12.69 19.21 -2.96
CA ALA A 103 -13.80 19.97 -3.53
C ALA A 103 -15.06 19.94 -2.65
N SER A 104 -15.31 18.82 -1.97
CA SER A 104 -16.44 18.66 -1.04
C SER A 104 -16.06 18.90 0.42
N GLN A 105 -14.81 19.30 0.69
CA GLN A 105 -14.27 19.49 2.04
C GLN A 105 -14.55 18.30 2.98
N SER A 106 -14.38 17.09 2.46
CA SER A 106 -14.61 15.87 3.23
C SER A 106 -13.32 15.13 3.53
N PHE A 107 -13.22 14.67 4.78
CA PHE A 107 -12.13 13.87 5.28
C PHE A 107 -12.69 12.68 6.05
N ARG A 108 -12.17 11.49 5.77
CA ARG A 108 -12.55 10.28 6.50
C ARG A 108 -11.33 9.45 6.83
N ALA A 109 -11.19 9.10 8.10
CA ALA A 109 -10.17 8.16 8.57
C ALA A 109 -10.82 6.83 8.93
N ILE A 110 -10.27 5.75 8.38
CA ILE A 110 -10.80 4.38 8.54
C ILE A 110 -9.67 3.42 8.91
N SER A 111 -10.05 2.25 9.42
CA SER A 111 -9.10 1.18 9.70
C SER A 111 -8.58 0.54 8.42
N SER A 112 -7.32 0.07 8.45
CA SER A 112 -6.79 -0.75 7.37
C SER A 112 -5.77 -1.75 7.87
N GLY A 113 -5.79 -2.98 7.36
CA GLY A 113 -4.73 -3.97 7.57
C GLY A 113 -3.41 -3.58 6.90
N HIS A 114 -2.34 -4.32 7.20
CA HIS A 114 -1.02 -4.12 6.59
C HIS A 114 -0.34 -5.45 6.30
N GLY A 115 0.75 -5.40 5.52
CA GLY A 115 1.53 -6.56 5.14
C GLY A 115 2.08 -7.32 6.35
N GLY A 116 1.70 -8.59 6.43
CA GLY A 116 2.05 -9.46 7.54
C GLY A 116 3.52 -9.84 7.56
N GLY A 117 4.21 -9.88 6.42
CA GLY A 117 5.55 -10.47 6.38
C GLY A 117 5.56 -11.96 6.73
N ARG A 118 6.73 -12.60 6.68
CA ARG A 118 6.87 -14.04 6.93
C ARG A 118 8.05 -14.33 7.84
N ASN A 119 7.95 -15.43 8.57
CA ASN A 119 9.07 -16.03 9.29
C ASN A 119 9.52 -17.27 8.51
N LEU A 120 10.71 -17.18 7.91
CA LEU A 120 11.38 -18.29 7.25
C LEU A 120 12.26 -18.97 8.30
N LYS A 121 11.75 -20.05 8.89
CA LYS A 121 12.36 -20.71 10.06
C LYS A 121 13.81 -21.10 9.77
N GLY A 122 14.73 -20.68 10.63
CA GLY A 122 16.16 -20.98 10.47
C GLY A 122 16.88 -20.14 9.41
N THR A 123 16.21 -19.19 8.75
CA THR A 123 16.82 -18.32 7.74
C THR A 123 16.69 -16.84 8.10
N VAL A 124 15.46 -16.32 8.16
CA VAL A 124 15.20 -14.91 8.45
C VAL A 124 13.76 -14.68 8.87
N ASP A 125 13.56 -13.81 9.85
CA ASP A 125 12.23 -13.35 10.27
C ASP A 125 12.02 -11.90 9.83
N PHE A 126 11.07 -11.70 8.93
CA PHE A 126 10.58 -10.39 8.50
C PHE A 126 9.07 -10.27 8.72
N SER A 127 8.52 -11.00 9.69
CA SER A 127 7.13 -10.89 10.07
C SER A 127 6.83 -9.57 10.78
N ASN A 128 5.57 -9.14 10.69
CA ASN A 128 5.02 -8.00 11.39
C ASN A 128 3.97 -8.46 12.40
N GLY A 129 3.88 -7.72 13.51
CA GLY A 129 2.79 -7.86 14.47
C GLY A 129 1.48 -7.32 13.91
N ARG A 130 0.37 -7.61 14.57
CA ARG A 130 -0.93 -7.02 14.19
C ARG A 130 -0.98 -5.52 14.46
N ARG A 131 -0.36 -5.08 15.56
CA ARG A 131 -0.38 -3.69 16.02
C ARG A 131 0.57 -2.82 15.21
N CYS A 132 1.87 -3.07 15.30
CA CYS A 132 2.90 -2.25 14.65
C CYS A 132 3.69 -3.03 13.61
N ALA A 133 3.99 -2.36 12.48
CA ALA A 133 4.77 -2.91 11.39
C ALA A 133 6.25 -2.49 11.53
N ARG A 134 7.15 -3.46 11.56
CA ARG A 134 8.60 -3.24 11.56
C ARG A 134 9.20 -3.34 10.17
N ASN A 135 8.71 -4.31 9.41
CA ASN A 135 9.27 -4.75 8.14
C ASN A 135 8.40 -4.24 6.99
N PHE A 136 9.06 -3.69 5.97
CA PHE A 136 8.45 -3.22 4.73
C PHE A 136 9.26 -3.75 3.56
N GLY A 137 8.67 -3.88 2.39
CA GLY A 137 9.42 -4.43 1.26
C GLY A 137 8.59 -4.67 0.01
N ASN A 138 9.32 -4.83 -1.09
CA ASN A 138 8.76 -5.04 -2.42
C ASN A 138 9.14 -6.38 -3.02
N ALA A 139 9.66 -7.33 -2.25
CA ALA A 139 9.91 -8.69 -2.74
C ALA A 139 8.62 -9.46 -3.02
N MET A 140 8.60 -10.23 -4.11
CA MET A 140 7.59 -11.26 -4.36
C MET A 140 7.53 -12.23 -3.18
N ASP A 141 6.32 -12.74 -2.88
CA ASP A 141 6.07 -13.73 -1.82
C ASP A 141 6.50 -13.32 -0.40
N SER A 142 6.82 -12.04 -0.17
CA SER A 142 7.20 -11.53 1.13
C SER A 142 6.01 -11.17 2.02
N GLU A 143 4.83 -10.95 1.45
CA GLU A 143 3.64 -10.45 2.17
C GLU A 143 3.85 -9.07 2.85
N LEU A 144 4.94 -8.36 2.53
CA LEU A 144 5.25 -7.05 3.11
C LEU A 144 4.51 -5.92 2.36
N THR A 145 4.14 -4.87 3.08
CA THR A 145 3.69 -3.62 2.44
C THR A 145 4.91 -2.88 1.88
N ALA A 146 4.79 -2.39 0.64
CA ALA A 146 5.70 -1.38 0.10
C ALA A 146 5.03 -0.02 0.26
N GLY A 147 5.78 1.00 0.66
CA GLY A 147 5.31 2.37 0.59
C GLY A 147 5.55 2.99 -0.78
N GLY A 148 5.04 4.20 -0.96
CA GLY A 148 5.18 5.00 -2.16
C GLY A 148 3.85 5.33 -2.83
N ALA A 149 3.96 5.72 -4.09
CA ALA A 149 2.84 6.16 -4.91
C ALA A 149 2.14 4.98 -5.60
N TYR A 150 0.81 5.01 -5.56
CA TYR A 150 -0.08 4.07 -6.22
C TYR A 150 -1.22 4.78 -6.93
N MET A 151 -1.83 4.09 -7.88
CA MET A 151 -3.08 4.49 -8.53
C MET A 151 -4.03 3.29 -8.52
N THR A 152 -5.28 3.50 -8.15
CA THR A 152 -6.31 2.47 -8.25
C THR A 152 -6.61 2.16 -9.71
N ARG A 153 -7.01 0.93 -9.97
CA ARG A 153 -7.30 0.41 -11.32
C ARG A 153 -8.57 -0.41 -11.32
N GLU A 154 -8.61 -1.47 -12.11
CA GLU A 154 -9.76 -2.32 -12.26
C GLU A 154 -10.19 -2.94 -10.92
N ALA A 155 -11.51 -3.02 -10.74
CA ALA A 155 -12.13 -3.74 -9.65
C ALA A 155 -12.63 -5.09 -10.17
N LYS A 156 -12.04 -6.19 -9.70
CA LYS A 156 -12.44 -7.55 -10.08
C LYS A 156 -13.23 -8.21 -8.97
N THR A 157 -14.49 -8.53 -9.25
CA THR A 157 -15.33 -9.33 -8.35
C THR A 157 -15.13 -10.82 -8.65
N SER A 158 -14.92 -11.62 -7.61
CA SER A 158 -14.82 -13.08 -7.76
C SER A 158 -15.60 -13.79 -6.68
N PHE A 159 -16.27 -14.87 -7.06
CA PHE A 159 -16.88 -15.81 -6.13
C PHE A 159 -15.79 -16.53 -5.33
N LYS A 160 -15.99 -16.62 -4.01
CA LYS A 160 -15.04 -17.24 -3.07
C LYS A 160 -15.59 -18.51 -2.42
N GLY A 161 -16.88 -18.79 -2.56
CA GLY A 161 -17.58 -19.87 -1.91
C GLY A 161 -18.90 -19.40 -1.29
N PHE A 162 -19.62 -20.32 -0.68
CA PHE A 162 -20.82 -20.04 0.10
C PHE A 162 -20.50 -20.00 1.60
N TYR A 163 -21.33 -19.30 2.35
CA TYR A 163 -21.35 -19.34 3.81
C TYR A 163 -22.79 -19.27 4.31
N ARG A 164 -23.00 -19.78 5.52
CA ARG A 164 -24.29 -19.76 6.20
C ARG A 164 -24.42 -18.50 7.06
N THR A 165 -25.50 -17.75 6.89
CA THR A 165 -25.82 -16.60 7.75
C THR A 165 -26.47 -17.05 9.07
N ALA A 166 -26.60 -16.13 10.03
CA ALA A 166 -27.32 -16.38 11.28
C ALA A 166 -28.79 -16.79 11.05
N ALA A 167 -29.40 -16.31 9.96
CA ALA A 167 -30.76 -16.68 9.52
C ALA A 167 -30.82 -18.07 8.84
N LYS A 168 -29.75 -18.87 8.94
CA LYS A 168 -29.61 -20.19 8.31
C LYS A 168 -29.75 -20.20 6.78
N GLN A 169 -29.50 -19.06 6.12
CA GLN A 169 -29.50 -18.96 4.67
C GLN A 169 -28.08 -19.10 4.12
N ASP A 170 -27.93 -19.81 3.01
CA ASP A 170 -26.67 -19.87 2.29
C ASP A 170 -26.55 -18.68 1.35
N VAL A 171 -25.44 -17.96 1.46
CA VAL A 171 -25.17 -16.76 0.66
C VAL A 171 -23.84 -16.93 -0.07
N ALA A 172 -23.82 -16.56 -1.34
CA ALA A 172 -22.59 -16.51 -2.12
C ALA A 172 -21.70 -15.39 -1.59
N PHE A 173 -20.49 -15.74 -1.14
CA PHE A 173 -19.47 -14.75 -0.83
C PHE A 173 -18.76 -14.32 -2.10
N GLN A 174 -19.14 -13.15 -2.60
CA GLN A 174 -18.41 -12.45 -3.64
C GLN A 174 -17.48 -11.42 -3.02
N ARG A 175 -16.21 -11.40 -3.45
CA ARG A 175 -15.24 -10.41 -2.99
C ARG A 175 -14.68 -9.64 -4.17
N THR A 176 -14.83 -8.32 -4.09
CA THR A 176 -14.20 -7.38 -5.03
C THR A 176 -12.79 -7.06 -4.58
N PHE A 177 -11.87 -7.05 -5.54
CA PHE A 177 -10.48 -6.67 -5.37
C PHE A 177 -10.18 -5.48 -6.29
N ILE A 178 -9.74 -4.37 -5.72
CA ILE A 178 -9.27 -3.19 -6.45
C ILE A 178 -7.78 -3.39 -6.71
N GLN A 179 -7.38 -3.53 -7.97
CA GLN A 179 -5.97 -3.60 -8.33
C GLN A 179 -5.29 -2.25 -8.13
N PHE A 180 -4.06 -2.25 -7.62
CA PHE A 180 -3.21 -1.06 -7.58
C PHE A 180 -2.06 -1.17 -8.58
N ASP A 181 -1.79 -0.08 -9.31
CA ASP A 181 -0.54 0.13 -10.03
C ASP A 181 0.36 1.00 -9.16
N GLY A 182 1.60 0.57 -8.91
CA GLY A 182 2.56 1.31 -8.10
C GLY A 182 3.63 2.02 -8.94
N GLU A 183 4.35 2.93 -8.32
CA GLU A 183 5.50 3.63 -8.91
C GLU A 183 6.75 3.48 -8.02
N GLY A 184 7.94 3.64 -8.61
CA GLY A 184 9.20 3.52 -7.87
C GLY A 184 9.37 2.15 -7.23
N GLU A 185 9.59 2.11 -5.92
CA GLU A 185 9.74 0.84 -5.18
C GLU A 185 8.46 0.00 -5.15
N ALA A 186 7.30 0.62 -5.36
CA ALA A 186 6.01 -0.04 -5.47
C ALA A 186 5.69 -0.54 -6.89
N ALA A 187 6.56 -0.32 -7.88
CA ALA A 187 6.25 -0.58 -9.30
C ALA A 187 5.82 -2.02 -9.62
N ASN A 188 6.23 -3.00 -8.82
CA ASN A 188 5.83 -4.39 -9.00
C ASN A 188 4.52 -4.76 -8.28
N ALA A 189 3.73 -3.79 -7.81
CA ALA A 189 2.46 -4.02 -7.11
C ALA A 189 1.50 -4.92 -7.89
N ARG A 190 1.39 -4.75 -9.20
CA ARG A 190 0.55 -5.59 -10.06
C ARG A 190 1.03 -7.05 -10.11
N GLN A 191 2.33 -7.26 -10.27
CA GLN A 191 2.94 -8.60 -10.27
C GLN A 191 2.75 -9.29 -8.91
N ARG A 192 2.83 -8.51 -7.83
CA ARG A 192 2.61 -8.97 -6.45
C ARG A 192 1.13 -9.13 -6.07
N VAL A 193 0.20 -8.81 -6.97
CA VAL A 193 -1.25 -8.81 -6.69
C VAL A 193 -1.59 -7.94 -5.47
N ILE A 194 -0.97 -6.76 -5.39
CA ILE A 194 -1.22 -5.76 -4.35
C ILE A 194 -2.42 -4.91 -4.75
N GLY A 195 -3.33 -4.73 -3.80
CA GLY A 195 -4.58 -4.03 -4.04
C GLY A 195 -5.35 -3.77 -2.76
N GLY A 196 -6.63 -3.49 -2.94
CA GLY A 196 -7.58 -3.18 -1.88
C GLY A 196 -8.78 -4.12 -1.88
N HIS A 197 -9.22 -4.57 -0.70
CA HIS A 197 -10.43 -5.40 -0.59
C HIS A 197 -11.04 -5.40 0.82
N ALA A 198 -12.27 -5.90 0.94
CA ALA A 198 -12.86 -6.21 2.24
C ALA A 198 -12.01 -7.24 3.00
N ALA A 199 -11.84 -7.03 4.30
CA ALA A 199 -11.12 -7.90 5.22
C ALA A 199 -11.96 -9.13 5.60
N GLN A 200 -12.44 -9.87 4.60
CA GLN A 200 -13.25 -11.08 4.79
C GLN A 200 -12.69 -12.27 4.02
N VAL A 201 -12.75 -13.44 4.65
CA VAL A 201 -12.28 -14.72 4.09
C VAL A 201 -13.15 -15.86 4.58
N LEU A 202 -13.27 -16.92 3.78
CA LEU A 202 -13.84 -18.19 4.24
C LEU A 202 -12.77 -19.01 4.94
N ARG A 203 -13.07 -19.49 6.15
CA ARG A 203 -12.23 -20.40 6.95
C ARG A 203 -12.88 -21.77 7.03
N GLY A 204 -12.05 -22.80 7.21
CA GLY A 204 -12.52 -24.19 7.34
C GLY A 204 -13.31 -24.65 6.13
N MET A 205 -12.80 -24.36 4.93
CA MET A 205 -13.52 -24.61 3.70
C MET A 205 -13.64 -26.11 3.41
N CYS A 206 -14.76 -26.50 2.81
CA CYS A 206 -15.05 -27.83 2.28
C CYS A 206 -15.83 -27.72 0.97
N LEU A 207 -15.92 -28.80 0.20
CA LEU A 207 -16.72 -28.89 -1.01
C LEU A 207 -18.10 -29.46 -0.69
N ARG A 208 -19.14 -28.76 -1.13
CA ARG A 208 -20.54 -29.17 -0.96
C ARG A 208 -21.19 -29.42 -2.31
N LYS A 209 -21.95 -30.51 -2.45
CA LYS A 209 -22.70 -30.80 -3.66
C LYS A 209 -23.84 -29.81 -3.83
N SER A 210 -23.84 -29.08 -4.95
CA SER A 210 -24.83 -28.07 -5.29
C SER A 210 -24.98 -27.97 -6.82
N PRO A 211 -25.38 -29.05 -7.53
CA PRO A 211 -25.28 -29.16 -8.98
C PRO A 211 -26.15 -28.17 -9.75
N LYS A 212 -27.14 -27.55 -9.09
CA LYS A 212 -27.98 -26.50 -9.69
C LYS A 212 -27.40 -25.08 -9.53
N SER A 213 -26.27 -24.93 -8.85
CA SER A 213 -25.64 -23.62 -8.66
C SER A 213 -24.88 -23.20 -9.93
N SER A 214 -25.03 -21.94 -10.33
CA SER A 214 -24.21 -21.34 -11.40
C SER A 214 -22.73 -21.20 -11.04
N TYR A 215 -22.37 -21.42 -9.76
CA TYR A 215 -20.99 -21.40 -9.28
C TYR A 215 -20.40 -22.80 -9.09
N ALA A 216 -21.16 -23.85 -9.41
CA ALA A 216 -20.66 -25.21 -9.29
C ALA A 216 -19.56 -25.48 -10.31
N ASP A 217 -18.57 -26.27 -9.90
CA ASP A 217 -17.59 -26.84 -10.83
C ASP A 217 -18.21 -27.95 -11.70
N HIS A 218 -17.38 -28.60 -12.51
CA HIS A 218 -17.82 -29.67 -13.42
C HIS A 218 -18.44 -30.89 -12.71
N ASP A 219 -18.11 -31.10 -11.44
CA ASP A 219 -18.66 -32.18 -10.61
C ASP A 219 -19.92 -31.74 -9.83
N GLY A 220 -20.37 -30.50 -10.05
CA GLY A 220 -21.52 -29.95 -9.34
C GLY A 220 -21.19 -29.52 -7.91
N MET A 221 -19.91 -29.29 -7.58
CA MET A 221 -19.44 -28.95 -6.23
C MET A 221 -19.18 -27.45 -6.08
N VAL A 222 -19.43 -26.92 -4.89
CA VAL A 222 -19.14 -25.52 -4.54
C VAL A 222 -18.31 -25.44 -3.25
N PRO A 223 -17.33 -24.53 -3.15
CA PRO A 223 -16.68 -24.27 -1.89
C PRO A 223 -17.67 -23.69 -0.88
N PHE A 224 -17.60 -24.16 0.35
CA PHE A 224 -18.43 -23.71 1.47
C PHE A 224 -17.57 -23.55 2.71
N GLY A 225 -17.83 -22.55 3.55
CA GLY A 225 -17.07 -22.36 4.79
C GLY A 225 -17.66 -21.30 5.71
N LYS A 226 -16.92 -20.99 6.78
CA LYS A 226 -17.30 -19.94 7.74
C LYS A 226 -16.73 -18.60 7.29
N LEU A 227 -17.59 -17.59 7.11
CA LEU A 227 -17.15 -16.23 6.86
C LEU A 227 -16.51 -15.64 8.13
N VAL A 228 -15.28 -15.16 8.01
CA VAL A 228 -14.52 -14.53 9.08
C VAL A 228 -14.07 -13.14 8.64
N ASP A 229 -14.36 -12.16 9.48
CA ASP A 229 -13.84 -10.80 9.36
C ASP A 229 -12.47 -10.72 10.08
N TYR A 230 -11.48 -10.16 9.41
CA TYR A 230 -10.13 -9.93 9.93
C TYR A 230 -9.70 -8.46 9.82
N ALA A 231 -10.65 -7.51 9.84
CA ALA A 231 -10.36 -6.08 9.78
C ALA A 231 -9.23 -5.67 10.76
N GLY A 232 -8.31 -4.85 10.26
CA GLY A 232 -7.09 -4.45 10.97
C GLY A 232 -6.06 -5.58 11.17
N GLY A 233 -6.29 -6.75 10.59
CA GLY A 233 -5.37 -7.90 10.62
C GLY A 233 -4.23 -7.82 9.60
N ARG A 234 -3.40 -8.87 9.59
CA ARG A 234 -2.30 -9.06 8.62
C ARG A 234 -2.87 -9.40 7.24
N SER A 235 -2.33 -8.78 6.21
CA SER A 235 -2.62 -9.04 4.79
C SER A 235 -1.35 -9.52 4.08
N ASN A 236 -1.48 -9.89 2.80
CA ASN A 236 -0.33 -10.23 1.97
C ASN A 236 0.36 -8.99 1.36
N GLY A 237 0.25 -7.83 2.02
CA GLY A 237 0.74 -6.52 1.55
C GLY A 237 -0.37 -5.59 1.04
N CYS A 238 -1.58 -6.10 0.85
CA CYS A 238 -2.77 -5.35 0.46
C CYS A 238 -3.29 -4.41 1.55
N THR A 239 -4.03 -3.38 1.16
CA THR A 239 -4.89 -2.63 2.07
C THR A 239 -6.18 -3.39 2.25
N SER A 240 -6.60 -3.62 3.50
CA SER A 240 -7.83 -4.38 3.79
C SER A 240 -8.69 -3.64 4.79
N TRP A 241 -9.98 -3.52 4.50
CA TRP A 241 -10.88 -2.63 5.24
C TRP A 241 -12.07 -3.39 5.81
N SER A 242 -12.85 -2.75 6.70
CA SER A 242 -14.15 -3.28 7.09
C SER A 242 -15.04 -3.52 5.85
N PRO A 243 -16.01 -4.44 5.89
CA PRO A 243 -16.90 -4.68 4.75
C PRO A 243 -17.65 -3.41 4.30
N THR A 244 -18.09 -2.61 5.26
CA THR A 244 -18.79 -1.33 5.01
C THR A 244 -17.87 -0.31 4.33
N ASP A 245 -16.64 -0.15 4.82
CA ASP A 245 -15.68 0.76 4.21
C ASP A 245 -15.26 0.29 2.81
N ALA A 246 -15.03 -1.01 2.65
CA ALA A 246 -14.69 -1.58 1.36
C ALA A 246 -15.78 -1.31 0.32
N ALA A 247 -17.06 -1.52 0.66
CA ALA A 247 -18.17 -1.24 -0.24
C ALA A 247 -18.17 0.22 -0.74
N GLN A 248 -17.92 1.17 0.16
CA GLN A 248 -17.88 2.59 -0.18
C GLN A 248 -16.65 2.97 -1.01
N LEU A 249 -15.46 2.46 -0.66
CA LEU A 249 -14.24 2.70 -1.42
C LEU A 249 -14.31 2.09 -2.83
N ILE A 250 -14.86 0.87 -2.94
CA ILE A 250 -15.09 0.21 -4.23
C ILE A 250 -16.02 1.06 -5.09
N ALA A 251 -17.15 1.51 -4.56
CA ALA A 251 -18.07 2.37 -5.30
C ALA A 251 -17.42 3.68 -5.74
N MET A 252 -16.54 4.26 -4.89
CA MET A 252 -15.86 5.51 -5.18
C MET A 252 -14.85 5.41 -6.33
N VAL A 253 -14.17 4.27 -6.49
CA VAL A 253 -13.11 4.13 -7.50
C VAL A 253 -13.47 3.26 -8.69
N LYS A 254 -14.61 2.58 -8.63
CA LYS A 254 -15.12 1.79 -9.75
C LYS A 254 -15.32 2.72 -10.95
N ASP A 255 -14.65 2.39 -12.04
CA ASP A 255 -14.65 3.16 -13.31
C ASP A 255 -14.17 4.63 -13.18
N ASN A 256 -13.65 5.02 -12.00
CA ASN A 256 -13.17 6.37 -11.70
C ASN A 256 -11.91 6.30 -10.81
N PRO A 257 -10.76 5.89 -11.38
CA PRO A 257 -9.55 5.63 -10.60
C PRO A 257 -9.02 6.89 -9.91
N THR A 258 -8.33 6.70 -8.79
CA THR A 258 -7.66 7.77 -8.03
C THR A 258 -6.28 7.35 -7.54
N THR A 259 -5.57 8.27 -6.90
CA THR A 259 -4.27 8.03 -6.28
C THR A 259 -4.38 7.51 -4.87
N LEU A 260 -3.44 6.64 -4.49
CA LEU A 260 -3.19 6.22 -3.11
C LEU A 260 -1.71 6.44 -2.81
N TYR A 261 -1.39 7.14 -1.71
CA TYR A 261 -0.03 7.19 -1.19
C TYR A 261 0.09 6.38 0.10
N ILE A 262 1.02 5.42 0.15
CA ILE A 262 1.28 4.61 1.35
C ILE A 262 2.60 5.04 1.96
N TYR A 263 2.59 5.50 3.21
CA TYR A 263 3.77 5.79 4.00
C TYR A 263 4.13 4.59 4.88
N PRO A 264 5.42 4.25 5.11
CA PRO A 264 6.66 4.94 4.68
C PRO A 264 7.33 4.37 3.42
N GLU A 265 8.11 5.17 2.71
CA GLU A 265 9.04 4.71 1.65
C GLU A 265 10.38 4.23 2.25
N SER A 266 11.22 3.54 1.48
CA SER A 266 12.51 3.05 1.98
C SER A 266 13.42 4.14 2.54
N ARG A 267 13.40 5.34 1.95
CA ARG A 267 14.15 6.52 2.42
C ARG A 267 13.73 6.97 3.82
N ASP A 268 12.43 6.89 4.12
CA ASP A 268 11.91 7.27 5.44
C ASP A 268 12.35 6.23 6.47
N ILE A 269 12.26 4.95 6.09
CA ILE A 269 12.71 3.83 6.91
C ILE A 269 14.22 3.95 7.19
N ALA A 270 15.03 4.26 6.17
CA ALA A 270 16.47 4.45 6.33
C ALA A 270 16.81 5.65 7.22
N ALA A 271 16.10 6.76 7.07
CA ALA A 271 16.29 7.95 7.89
C ALA A 271 15.97 7.67 9.37
N VAL A 272 14.88 6.96 9.66
CA VAL A 272 14.52 6.56 11.03
C VAL A 272 15.49 5.51 11.58
N ALA A 273 15.94 4.56 10.75
CA ALA A 273 16.84 3.51 11.18
C ALA A 273 18.27 3.98 11.46
N GLY A 274 18.74 5.04 10.78
CA GLY A 274 20.11 5.55 10.87
C GLY A 274 20.43 6.38 12.10
N SER A 275 19.50 6.54 13.05
CA SER A 275 19.66 7.30 14.33
C SER A 275 20.08 8.77 14.20
N HIS A 276 20.33 9.28 12.99
CA HIS A 276 20.55 10.69 12.73
C HIS A 276 19.18 11.35 12.63
N SER A 277 18.67 11.80 13.77
CA SER A 277 17.48 12.62 13.85
C SER A 277 17.72 13.96 13.14
N SER A 278 17.67 13.95 11.80
CA SER A 278 17.42 15.16 11.05
C SER A 278 16.00 15.62 11.40
N SER A 279 15.84 16.90 11.73
CA SER A 279 14.52 17.53 11.82
C SER A 279 13.66 17.13 10.62
N GLY A 280 12.53 16.44 10.85
CA GLY A 280 11.59 16.05 9.79
C GLY A 280 11.39 14.54 9.57
N THR A 281 12.07 13.65 10.30
CA THR A 281 11.77 12.21 10.25
C THR A 281 10.54 11.88 11.10
N TYR A 282 9.46 11.42 10.46
CA TYR A 282 8.23 11.03 11.13
C TYR A 282 8.13 9.49 11.27
N TRP A 283 7.68 9.04 12.44
CA TRP A 283 7.17 7.70 12.66
C TRP A 283 6.23 7.76 13.87
N ASN A 284 5.17 6.96 13.92
CA ASN A 284 4.34 6.91 15.11
C ASN A 284 5.15 6.49 16.35
N ALA A 285 5.27 7.37 17.35
CA ALA A 285 6.16 7.16 18.49
C ALA A 285 5.89 5.85 19.27
N SER A 286 4.62 5.48 19.44
CA SER A 286 4.26 4.25 20.14
C SER A 286 4.71 3.00 19.38
N CYS A 287 4.52 2.99 18.06
CA CYS A 287 4.97 1.88 17.23
C CYS A 287 6.49 1.85 17.08
N LEU A 288 7.15 3.00 16.97
CA LEU A 288 8.61 3.04 16.91
C LEU A 288 9.24 2.45 18.17
N LYS A 289 8.70 2.81 19.34
CA LYS A 289 9.13 2.24 20.63
C LYS A 289 8.93 0.72 20.69
N GLU A 290 7.81 0.22 20.17
CA GLU A 290 7.47 -1.21 20.18
C GLU A 290 8.38 -2.03 19.24
N ILE A 291 8.64 -1.53 18.02
CA ILE A 291 9.36 -2.28 16.99
C ILE A 291 10.89 -2.08 17.04
N GLY A 292 11.35 -1.06 17.76
CA GLY A 292 12.73 -0.58 17.71
C GLY A 292 13.08 -0.01 16.33
N THR A 293 14.02 -0.62 15.63
CA THR A 293 14.48 -0.14 14.32
C THR A 293 13.64 -0.73 13.19
N PRO A 294 12.95 0.10 12.38
CA PRO A 294 12.24 -0.37 11.21
C PRO A 294 13.21 -0.82 10.10
N LYS A 295 12.74 -1.68 9.19
CA LYS A 295 13.57 -2.25 8.13
C LYS A 295 12.84 -2.32 6.80
N PHE A 296 13.50 -1.84 5.76
CA PHE A 296 13.10 -2.09 4.39
C PHE A 296 13.85 -3.31 3.85
N TRP A 297 13.12 -4.19 3.16
CA TRP A 297 13.63 -5.39 2.51
C TRP A 297 13.54 -5.21 0.99
N PRO A 298 14.63 -4.78 0.34
CA PRO A 298 14.67 -4.66 -1.10
C PRO A 298 14.42 -5.99 -1.79
N ARG A 299 13.70 -5.93 -2.90
CA ARG A 299 13.48 -7.05 -3.82
C ARG A 299 14.76 -7.83 -4.11
N LYS A 300 15.81 -7.10 -4.51
CA LYS A 300 17.12 -7.64 -4.90
C LYS A 300 17.80 -8.47 -3.79
N THR A 301 17.47 -8.22 -2.52
CA THR A 301 18.07 -8.94 -1.39
C THR A 301 17.16 -10.03 -0.84
N LEU A 302 15.84 -9.80 -0.79
CA LEU A 302 14.93 -10.71 -0.11
C LEU A 302 14.36 -11.81 -1.04
N GLU A 303 14.16 -11.54 -2.33
CA GLU A 303 13.64 -12.56 -3.25
C GLU A 303 14.56 -13.78 -3.39
N PRO A 304 15.90 -13.63 -3.53
CA PRO A 304 16.78 -14.78 -3.58
C PRO A 304 16.71 -15.65 -2.32
N VAL A 305 16.57 -15.02 -1.15
CA VAL A 305 16.43 -15.72 0.14
C VAL A 305 15.12 -16.49 0.20
N ILE A 306 14.00 -15.89 -0.22
CA ILE A 306 12.70 -16.58 -0.27
C ILE A 306 12.73 -17.74 -1.27
N ALA A 307 13.33 -17.54 -2.45
CA ALA A 307 13.43 -18.55 -3.48
C ALA A 307 14.25 -19.76 -3.01
N GLN A 308 15.40 -19.51 -2.39
CA GLN A 308 16.24 -20.56 -1.83
C GLN A 308 15.51 -21.31 -0.70
N TYR A 309 14.87 -20.59 0.22
CA TYR A 309 14.08 -21.21 1.29
C TYR A 309 12.98 -22.13 0.74
N LYS A 310 12.26 -21.71 -0.31
CA LYS A 310 11.23 -22.54 -0.97
C LYS A 310 11.81 -23.79 -1.63
N LYS A 311 13.03 -23.71 -2.18
CA LYS A 311 13.73 -24.84 -2.78
C LYS A 311 14.13 -25.87 -1.72
N ASP A 312 14.63 -25.39 -0.58
CA ASP A 312 15.08 -26.24 0.52
C ASP A 312 13.91 -26.79 1.36
N HIS A 313 12.74 -26.11 1.28
CA HIS A 313 11.52 -26.47 2.00
C HIS A 313 10.33 -26.50 1.02
N PRO A 314 10.30 -27.49 0.09
CA PRO A 314 9.21 -27.59 -0.87
C PRO A 314 7.87 -27.72 -0.13
N ALA A 315 6.88 -26.92 -0.56
CA ALA A 315 5.55 -27.00 0.02
C ALA A 315 4.95 -28.40 -0.24
N PRO A 316 4.19 -28.96 0.70
CA PRO A 316 3.46 -30.19 0.43
C PRO A 316 2.51 -29.97 -0.75
N PRO A 317 2.18 -31.02 -1.52
CA PRO A 317 1.20 -30.94 -2.60
C PRO A 317 -0.09 -30.30 -2.11
N ALA A 318 -0.68 -29.43 -2.92
CA ALA A 318 -1.95 -28.81 -2.60
C ALA A 318 -3.00 -29.90 -2.38
N GLN A 319 -3.53 -30.00 -1.16
CA GLN A 319 -4.60 -30.95 -0.87
C GLN A 319 -5.93 -30.38 -1.38
N PRO A 320 -6.77 -31.21 -2.03
CA PRO A 320 -8.10 -30.79 -2.38
C PRO A 320 -8.89 -30.43 -1.12
N LEU A 321 -9.84 -29.51 -1.26
CA LEU A 321 -10.77 -29.22 -0.17
C LEU A 321 -11.54 -30.51 0.17
N PRO A 322 -11.68 -30.86 1.47
CA PRO A 322 -12.43 -32.05 1.86
C PRO A 322 -13.91 -31.88 1.49
N ILE A 323 -14.63 -32.98 1.32
CA ILE A 323 -16.09 -32.93 1.21
C ILE A 323 -16.67 -32.47 2.56
N CYS A 324 -17.66 -31.57 2.52
CA CYS A 324 -18.35 -31.15 3.72
C CYS A 324 -18.98 -32.38 4.39
N LYS A 325 -18.71 -32.57 5.69
CA LYS A 325 -19.54 -33.45 6.51
C LYS A 325 -20.97 -32.89 6.44
N GLU A 326 -21.96 -33.76 6.27
CA GLU A 326 -23.39 -33.43 6.12
C GLU A 326 -23.87 -32.26 7.03
N PRO A 327 -24.88 -31.48 6.59
CA PRO A 327 -25.09 -30.05 6.90
C PRO A 327 -24.89 -29.58 8.34
#